data_AF-A0AAW5JSL6-F1
#
_entry.id   AF-A0AAW5JSL6-F1
#
_cell.length_a   1.000
_cell.length_b   1.000
_cell.length_c   1.000
_cell.angle_alpha   90.00
_cell.angle_beta   90.00
_cell.angle_gamma   90.00
#
_symmetry.space_group_name_H-M   'P 1'
#
loop_
_entity.id
_entity.type
_entity.pdbx_description
1 polymer ?
#
loop_
_entity_poly.entity_id
_entity_poly.type
_entity_poly.pdbx_seq_one_letter_code
_entity_poly.pdbx_strand_id
1 'polypeptide(L)'
;MKGWTLRLYVRAHRLLARLGLMLPGKIMYIGGSDTLPPPLTRDEESELIARLEEGSEEVRSQLIERNLRLVVYIARRFENTGVGIEDLISIGTIGLIKAVGTYKPAKNIKLATYASRCIENEILMHLRKTANLKSEVSFDEPLNTDWDGNELLLSDILGTENDLVMRPIEEDVDRKLLSDALEKLNDRERLIITLRFGLDGRPERTQKEVADRLGISQSYISRLEKRIISRLKREILRML
;
A
#
# COMPACT_ATOMS: atom_id res chain seq x y z
N MET A 1 -23.58 -1.14 51.17
CA MET A 1 -24.78 -1.23 50.30
C MET A 1 -25.26 -2.69 50.26
N LYS A 2 -26.55 -2.97 50.51
CA LYS A 2 -27.10 -4.32 50.68
C LYS A 2 -26.86 -5.17 49.41
N GLY A 3 -26.27 -6.37 49.53
CA GLY A 3 -25.85 -7.19 48.37
C GLY A 3 -26.94 -7.57 47.35
N TRP A 4 -28.21 -7.42 47.71
CA TRP A 4 -29.34 -7.58 46.78
C TRP A 4 -29.47 -6.44 45.76
N THR A 5 -29.15 -5.19 46.13
CA THR A 5 -29.23 -4.05 45.20
C THR A 5 -28.15 -4.14 44.12
N LEU A 6 -26.95 -4.63 44.48
CA LEU A 6 -25.86 -4.87 43.53
C LEU A 6 -26.21 -5.98 42.52
N ARG A 7 -26.83 -7.07 42.98
CA ARG A 7 -27.28 -8.16 42.09
C ARG A 7 -28.40 -7.72 41.15
N LEU A 8 -29.34 -6.90 41.64
CA LEU A 8 -30.41 -6.34 40.82
C LEU A 8 -29.85 -5.36 39.78
N TYR A 9 -28.91 -4.51 40.18
CA TYR A 9 -28.22 -3.57 39.30
C TYR A 9 -27.46 -4.30 38.18
N VAL A 10 -26.65 -5.30 38.51
CA VAL A 10 -25.91 -6.09 37.52
C VAL A 10 -26.86 -6.83 36.58
N ARG A 11 -27.97 -7.39 37.08
CA ARG A 11 -28.98 -8.05 36.22
C ARG A 11 -29.67 -7.07 35.27
N ALA A 12 -30.07 -5.90 35.77
CA ALA A 12 -30.68 -4.85 34.95
C ALA A 12 -29.72 -4.36 33.87
N HIS A 13 -28.46 -4.12 34.23
CA HIS A 13 -27.42 -3.69 33.30
C HIS A 13 -27.14 -4.72 32.20
N ARG A 14 -27.13 -6.02 32.56
CA ARG A 14 -26.93 -7.12 31.61
C ARG A 14 -28.13 -7.30 30.67
N LEU A 15 -29.33 -7.00 31.14
CA LEU A 15 -30.57 -7.07 30.38
C LEU A 15 -30.68 -5.87 29.40
N LEU A 16 -30.30 -4.68 29.84
CA LEU A 16 -30.19 -3.48 29.00
C LEU A 16 -29.10 -3.63 27.92
N ALA A 17 -27.97 -4.26 28.25
CA ALA A 17 -26.93 -4.57 27.28
C ALA A 17 -27.39 -5.60 26.23
N ARG A 18 -28.17 -6.62 26.63
CA ARG A 18 -28.76 -7.60 25.69
C ARG A 18 -29.81 -7.01 24.76
N LEU A 19 -30.53 -5.99 25.22
CA LEU A 19 -31.52 -5.26 24.42
C LEU A 19 -30.88 -4.19 23.50
N GLY A 20 -29.55 -4.04 23.50
CA GLY A 20 -28.85 -3.04 22.70
C GLY A 20 -29.03 -1.60 23.20
N LEU A 21 -29.67 -1.41 24.35
CA LEU A 21 -29.95 -0.10 24.95
C LEU A 21 -28.77 0.44 25.77
N MET A 22 -27.77 -0.39 26.04
CA MET A 22 -26.47 0.01 26.58
C MET A 22 -25.37 -0.74 25.84
N LEU A 23 -24.37 -0.02 25.34
CA LEU A 23 -23.12 -0.63 24.91
C LEU A 23 -22.46 -1.29 26.15
N PRO A 24 -21.91 -2.51 26.04
CA PRO A 24 -21.06 -3.03 27.10
C PRO A 24 -20.00 -1.98 27.41
N GLY A 25 -19.83 -1.64 28.70
CA GLY A 25 -19.05 -0.49 29.13
C GLY A 25 -17.66 -0.50 28.50
N LYS A 26 -17.46 0.34 27.47
CA LYS A 26 -16.16 0.52 26.83
C LYS A 26 -15.35 1.42 27.74
N ILE A 27 -14.26 0.90 28.29
CA ILE A 27 -13.35 1.69 29.10
C ILE A 27 -12.33 2.34 28.14
N MET A 28 -12.31 3.67 28.10
CA MET A 28 -11.47 4.45 27.19
C MET A 28 -10.29 5.05 27.95
N TYR A 29 -9.22 4.26 28.10
CA TYR A 29 -8.01 4.69 28.80
C TYR A 29 -7.11 5.64 28.00
N ILE A 30 -7.27 5.68 26.67
CA ILE A 30 -6.54 6.59 25.78
C ILE A 30 -7.50 7.73 25.41
N GLY A 31 -7.11 8.97 25.68
CA GLY A 31 -7.94 10.17 25.49
C GLY A 31 -9.00 10.43 26.57
N GLY A 32 -9.09 9.59 27.61
CA GLY A 32 -10.00 9.74 28.75
C GLY A 32 -9.36 10.44 29.97
N SER A 33 -10.18 10.85 30.93
CA SER A 33 -9.73 11.39 32.23
C SER A 33 -9.33 10.30 33.24
N ASP A 34 -9.59 9.04 32.92
CA ASP A 34 -9.42 7.92 33.83
C ASP A 34 -7.97 7.48 33.96
N THR A 35 -7.53 7.23 35.19
CA THR A 35 -6.19 6.71 35.47
C THR A 35 -6.11 5.21 35.17
N LEU A 36 -4.96 4.78 34.61
CA LEU A 36 -4.72 3.37 34.34
C LEU A 36 -4.76 2.55 35.64
N PRO A 37 -5.46 1.39 35.62
CA PRO A 37 -5.65 0.60 36.82
C PRO A 37 -4.31 0.11 37.38
N PRO A 38 -4.19 -0.05 38.71
CA PRO A 38 -2.98 -0.58 39.32
C PRO A 38 -2.75 -2.04 38.88
N PRO A 39 -1.48 -2.47 38.82
CA PRO A 39 -1.14 -3.86 38.50
C PRO A 39 -1.69 -4.82 39.56
N LEU A 40 -1.96 -6.05 39.13
CA LEU A 40 -2.41 -7.11 40.02
C LEU A 40 -1.29 -7.57 40.97
N THR A 41 -1.69 -8.09 42.11
CA THR A 41 -0.77 -8.84 42.97
C THR A 41 -0.43 -10.19 42.33
N ARG A 42 0.66 -10.84 42.78
CA ARG A 42 1.09 -12.14 42.23
C ARG A 42 0.04 -13.24 42.42
N ASP A 43 -0.68 -13.21 43.53
CA ASP A 43 -1.68 -14.22 43.86
C ASP A 43 -2.92 -14.06 42.97
N GLU A 44 -3.40 -12.82 42.81
CA GLU A 44 -4.51 -12.48 41.89
C GLU A 44 -4.15 -12.80 40.43
N GLU A 45 -2.94 -12.47 39.99
CA GLU A 45 -2.46 -12.78 38.64
C GLU A 45 -2.44 -14.30 38.41
N SER A 46 -1.99 -15.07 39.40
CA SER A 46 -1.94 -16.54 39.31
C SER A 46 -3.34 -17.15 39.23
N GLU A 47 -4.31 -16.62 40.00
CA GLU A 47 -5.71 -17.06 39.97
C GLU A 47 -6.35 -16.78 38.60
N LEU A 48 -6.16 -15.57 38.04
CA LEU A 48 -6.68 -15.22 36.73
C LEU A 48 -6.02 -16.03 35.61
N ILE A 49 -4.72 -16.30 35.71
CA ILE A 49 -4.01 -17.15 34.74
C ILE A 49 -4.54 -18.59 34.76
N ALA A 50 -4.85 -19.14 35.94
CA ALA A 50 -5.43 -20.48 36.04
C ALA A 50 -6.80 -20.56 35.34
N ARG A 51 -7.61 -19.50 35.45
CA ARG A 51 -8.92 -19.37 34.80
C ARG A 51 -8.84 -19.01 33.32
N LEU A 52 -7.66 -18.68 32.79
CA LEU A 52 -7.46 -18.35 31.39
C LEU A 52 -7.72 -19.56 30.47
N GLU A 53 -7.45 -20.78 30.96
CA GLU A 53 -7.69 -22.03 30.22
C GLU A 53 -9.19 -22.29 29.98
N GLU A 54 -10.07 -21.77 30.84
CA GLU A 54 -11.52 -21.87 30.69
C GLU A 54 -12.06 -20.99 29.54
N GLY A 55 -11.21 -20.11 28.97
CA GLY A 55 -11.53 -19.32 27.78
C GLY A 55 -12.49 -18.15 28.02
N SER A 56 -12.69 -17.72 29.27
CA SER A 56 -13.59 -16.60 29.58
C SER A 56 -13.03 -15.25 29.09
N GLU A 57 -13.85 -14.54 28.30
CA GLU A 57 -13.50 -13.21 27.76
C GLU A 57 -13.34 -12.17 28.87
N GLU A 58 -14.09 -12.29 29.97
CA GLU A 58 -13.96 -11.38 31.11
C GLU A 58 -12.57 -11.46 31.77
N VAL A 59 -11.97 -12.65 31.86
CA VAL A 59 -10.62 -12.84 32.42
C VAL A 59 -9.57 -12.24 31.49
N ARG A 60 -9.74 -12.41 30.17
CA ARG A 60 -8.85 -11.77 29.18
C ARG A 60 -8.89 -10.25 29.29
N SER A 61 -10.08 -9.66 29.34
CA SER A 61 -10.25 -8.21 29.48
C SER A 61 -9.56 -7.69 30.73
N GLN A 62 -9.77 -8.34 31.88
CA GLN A 62 -9.14 -7.95 33.14
C GLN A 62 -7.61 -8.02 33.07
N LEU A 63 -7.04 -9.09 32.50
CA LEU A 63 -5.59 -9.21 32.36
C LEU A 63 -5.02 -8.15 31.41
N ILE A 64 -5.72 -7.82 30.33
CA ILE A 64 -5.31 -6.76 29.40
C ILE A 64 -5.32 -5.40 30.12
N GLU A 65 -6.44 -5.02 30.72
CA GLU A 65 -6.63 -3.72 31.39
C GLU A 65 -5.58 -3.51 32.49
N ARG A 66 -5.35 -4.52 33.33
CA ARG A 66 -4.38 -4.47 34.44
C ARG A 66 -2.92 -4.40 34.00
N ASN A 67 -2.62 -4.76 32.75
CA ASN A 67 -1.28 -4.73 32.18
C ASN A 67 -1.05 -3.57 31.20
N LEU A 68 -2.02 -2.68 30.99
CA LEU A 68 -1.86 -1.51 30.10
C LEU A 68 -0.69 -0.59 30.48
N ARG A 69 -0.35 -0.48 31.76
CA ARG A 69 0.80 0.32 32.23
C ARG A 69 2.13 -0.19 31.65
N LEU A 70 2.25 -1.51 31.44
CA LEU A 70 3.42 -2.11 30.80
C LEU A 70 3.53 -1.65 29.34
N VAL A 71 2.39 -1.58 28.63
CA VAL A 71 2.34 -1.10 27.24
C VAL A 71 2.85 0.34 27.16
N VAL A 72 2.36 1.23 28.03
CA VAL A 72 2.81 2.63 28.09
C VAL A 72 4.30 2.73 28.37
N TYR A 73 4.80 1.94 29.32
CA TYR A 73 6.23 1.91 29.64
C TYR A 73 7.09 1.48 28.44
N ILE A 74 6.67 0.45 27.71
CA ILE A 74 7.40 -0.02 26.53
C ILE A 74 7.30 0.97 25.38
N ALA A 75 6.11 1.52 25.12
CA ALA A 75 5.87 2.48 24.04
C ALA A 75 6.75 3.74 24.15
N ARG A 76 6.99 4.24 25.37
CA ARG A 76 7.91 5.37 25.62
C ARG A 76 9.34 5.15 25.14
N ARG A 77 9.80 3.89 25.04
CA ARG A 77 11.13 3.58 24.48
C ARG A 77 11.22 3.88 22.97
N PHE A 78 10.10 4.07 22.29
CA PHE A 78 9.98 4.30 20.86
C PHE A 78 9.50 5.72 20.49
N GLU A 79 9.43 6.64 21.44
CA GLU A 79 8.91 8.00 21.23
C GLU A 79 9.71 8.81 20.19
N ASN A 80 11.01 8.54 20.07
CA ASN A 80 11.91 9.22 19.10
C ASN A 80 11.73 8.79 17.64
N THR A 81 10.72 7.97 17.31
CA THR A 81 10.53 7.41 15.96
C THR A 81 9.74 8.32 15.01
N GLY A 82 9.15 9.40 15.55
CA GLY A 82 8.28 10.33 14.84
C GLY A 82 6.81 9.89 14.77
N VAL A 83 6.46 8.77 15.40
CA VAL A 83 5.07 8.29 15.56
C VAL A 83 4.52 8.82 16.88
N GLY A 84 3.25 9.22 16.90
CA GLY A 84 2.57 9.69 18.10
C GLY A 84 2.59 8.63 19.21
N ILE A 85 2.82 9.06 20.46
CA ILE A 85 2.89 8.13 21.60
C ILE A 85 1.58 7.36 21.80
N GLU A 86 0.43 7.97 21.52
CA GLU A 86 -0.89 7.33 21.61
C GLU A 86 -1.06 6.19 20.58
N ASP A 87 -0.53 6.37 19.37
CA ASP A 87 -0.54 5.33 18.34
C ASP A 87 0.36 4.16 18.74
N LEU A 88 1.56 4.45 19.28
CA LEU A 88 2.47 3.43 19.79
C LEU A 88 1.84 2.64 20.94
N ILE A 89 1.09 3.31 21.83
CA ILE A 89 0.34 2.65 22.91
C ILE A 89 -0.77 1.78 22.32
N SER A 90 -1.50 2.26 21.31
CA SER A 90 -2.58 1.51 20.66
C SER A 90 -2.05 0.25 19.96
N ILE A 91 -0.96 0.38 19.19
CA ILE A 91 -0.27 -0.73 18.53
C ILE A 91 0.28 -1.71 19.58
N GLY A 92 0.92 -1.21 20.63
CA GLY A 92 1.41 -2.03 21.73
C GLY A 92 0.29 -2.78 22.45
N THR A 93 -0.90 -2.19 22.56
CA THR A 93 -2.08 -2.82 23.16
C THR A 93 -2.56 -4.00 22.31
N ILE A 94 -2.49 -3.92 20.98
CA ILE A 94 -2.72 -5.07 20.09
C ILE A 94 -1.73 -6.20 20.39
N GLY A 95 -0.45 -5.86 20.60
CA GLY A 95 0.58 -6.82 21.02
C GLY A 95 0.27 -7.50 22.36
N LEU A 96 -0.25 -6.74 23.34
CA LEU A 96 -0.69 -7.28 24.63
C LEU A 96 -1.90 -8.21 24.49
N ILE A 97 -2.91 -7.84 23.69
CA ILE A 97 -4.08 -8.69 23.41
C ILE A 97 -3.64 -10.03 22.83
N LYS A 98 -2.75 -10.01 21.82
CA LYS A 98 -2.16 -11.22 21.23
C LYS A 98 -1.38 -12.04 22.26
N ALA A 99 -0.63 -11.38 23.14
CA ALA A 99 0.12 -12.05 24.20
C ALA A 99 -0.81 -12.80 25.16
N VAL A 100 -1.85 -12.14 25.69
CA VAL A 100 -2.83 -12.75 26.60
C VAL A 100 -3.58 -13.90 25.90
N GLY A 101 -3.93 -13.76 24.63
CA GLY A 101 -4.60 -14.81 23.86
C GLY A 101 -3.75 -16.06 23.57
N THR A 102 -2.43 -15.94 23.55
CA THR A 102 -1.50 -17.03 23.18
C THR A 102 -0.60 -17.50 24.33
N TYR A 103 -0.75 -16.90 25.52
CA TYR A 103 0.07 -17.21 26.68
C TYR A 103 -0.18 -18.63 27.17
N LYS A 104 0.91 -19.34 27.51
CA LYS A 104 0.87 -20.72 28.00
C LYS A 104 1.54 -20.80 29.38
N PRO A 105 0.77 -21.00 30.46
CA PRO A 105 1.32 -21.08 31.82
C PRO A 105 2.33 -22.21 32.00
N ALA A 106 2.16 -23.32 31.26
CA ALA A 106 3.04 -24.48 31.27
C ALA A 106 4.52 -24.18 30.94
N LYS A 107 4.81 -23.04 30.30
CA LYS A 107 6.19 -22.62 29.98
C LYS A 107 6.95 -22.00 31.16
N ASN A 108 6.30 -21.79 32.31
CA ASN A 108 6.90 -21.25 33.53
C ASN A 108 7.65 -19.91 33.34
N ILE A 109 7.12 -19.03 32.48
CA ILE A 109 7.63 -17.68 32.25
C ILE A 109 6.53 -16.70 32.65
N LYS A 110 6.87 -15.62 33.36
CA LYS A 110 5.90 -14.60 33.77
C LYS A 110 5.19 -13.99 32.56
N LEU A 111 3.87 -13.74 32.69
CA LEU A 111 3.06 -13.10 31.66
C LEU A 111 3.66 -11.78 31.19
N ALA A 112 4.08 -10.91 32.11
CA ALA A 112 4.73 -9.64 31.78
C ALA A 112 5.98 -9.81 30.90
N THR A 113 6.81 -10.84 31.14
CA THR A 113 8.02 -11.11 30.34
C THR A 113 7.67 -11.53 28.92
N TYR A 114 6.67 -12.41 28.76
CA TYR A 114 6.19 -12.82 27.45
C TYR A 114 5.51 -11.66 26.71
N ALA A 115 4.60 -10.97 27.37
CA ALA A 115 3.86 -9.83 26.83
C ALA A 115 4.80 -8.71 26.38
N SER A 116 5.86 -8.42 27.14
CA SER A 116 6.85 -7.41 26.75
C SER A 116 7.44 -7.67 25.36
N ARG A 117 7.74 -8.92 25.02
CA ARG A 117 8.26 -9.31 23.70
C ARG A 117 7.21 -9.17 22.60
N CYS A 118 5.96 -9.52 22.88
CA CYS A 118 4.87 -9.36 21.92
C CYS A 118 4.56 -7.88 21.63
N ILE A 119 4.52 -7.04 22.68
CA ILE A 119 4.31 -5.59 22.58
C ILE A 119 5.42 -4.95 21.73
N GLU A 120 6.68 -5.24 22.07
CA GLU A 120 7.85 -4.71 21.34
C GLU A 120 7.84 -5.15 19.88
N ASN A 121 7.50 -6.42 19.60
CA ASN A 121 7.44 -6.93 18.24
C ASN A 121 6.35 -6.23 17.41
N GLU A 122 5.16 -5.99 17.97
CA GLU A 122 4.07 -5.33 17.23
C GLU A 122 4.45 -3.88 16.88
N ILE A 123 5.04 -3.14 17.81
CA ILE A 123 5.54 -1.78 17.57
C ILE A 123 6.62 -1.79 16.48
N LEU A 124 7.60 -2.69 16.57
CA LEU A 124 8.65 -2.82 15.55
C LEU A 124 8.10 -3.23 14.18
N MET A 125 7.08 -4.08 14.14
CA MET A 125 6.40 -4.44 12.89
C MET A 125 5.76 -3.21 12.24
N HIS A 126 5.08 -2.36 13.01
CA HIS A 126 4.53 -1.11 12.50
C HIS A 126 5.63 -0.18 11.98
N LEU A 127 6.68 0.06 12.77
CA LEU A 127 7.78 0.95 12.38
C LEU A 127 8.47 0.50 11.09
N ARG A 128 8.69 -0.81 10.91
CA ARG A 128 9.24 -1.37 9.65
C ARG A 128 8.33 -1.14 8.45
N LYS A 129 7.02 -1.23 8.63
CA LYS A 129 6.04 -0.98 7.57
C LYS A 129 6.00 0.50 7.19
N THR A 130 5.99 1.38 8.19
CA THR A 130 5.92 2.84 7.99
C THR A 130 7.23 3.42 7.46
N ALA A 131 8.39 2.81 7.75
CA ALA A 131 9.68 3.26 7.22
C ALA A 131 9.72 3.32 5.69
N ASN A 132 9.00 2.42 4.99
CA ASN A 132 8.92 2.42 3.53
C ASN A 132 8.12 3.59 2.95
N LEU A 133 7.25 4.23 3.75
CA LEU A 133 6.42 5.36 3.33
C LEU A 133 7.14 6.71 3.54
N LYS A 134 8.25 6.74 4.28
CA LYS A 134 8.99 7.98 4.57
C LYS A 134 9.66 8.62 3.34
N SER A 135 9.74 7.90 2.22
CA SER A 135 10.20 8.45 0.94
C SER A 135 9.10 9.13 0.14
N GLU A 136 7.84 9.03 0.58
CA GLU A 136 6.72 9.71 -0.06
C GLU A 136 6.67 11.16 0.43
N VAL A 137 6.55 12.08 -0.52
CA VAL A 137 6.45 13.52 -0.30
C VAL A 137 5.08 13.97 -0.79
N SER A 138 4.42 14.86 -0.06
CA SER A 138 3.13 15.38 -0.50
C SER A 138 3.33 16.33 -1.68
N PHE A 139 2.44 16.29 -2.67
CA PHE A 139 2.44 17.28 -3.75
C PHE A 139 2.09 18.69 -3.24
N ASP A 140 1.35 18.76 -2.13
CA ASP A 140 0.96 20.00 -1.47
C ASP A 140 2.03 20.51 -0.49
N GLU A 141 3.21 19.88 -0.43
CA GLU A 141 4.30 20.34 0.44
C GLU A 141 5.01 21.54 -0.20
N PRO A 142 5.19 22.66 0.53
CA PRO A 142 5.87 23.83 0.00
C PRO A 142 7.36 23.54 -0.16
N LEU A 143 7.84 23.73 -1.38
CA LEU A 143 9.25 23.52 -1.76
C LEU A 143 10.09 24.76 -1.45
N ASN A 144 9.49 25.94 -1.57
CA ASN A 144 10.08 27.22 -1.16
C ASN A 144 8.98 28.22 -0.78
N THR A 145 9.32 29.21 0.04
CA THR A 145 8.44 30.32 0.40
C THR A 145 9.15 31.62 0.04
N ASP A 146 8.51 32.43 -0.81
CA ASP A 146 9.02 33.76 -1.15
C ASP A 146 8.88 34.73 0.03
N TRP A 147 9.59 35.86 -0.03
CA TRP A 147 9.53 36.91 1.00
C TRP A 147 8.13 37.50 1.21
N ASP A 148 7.26 37.40 0.21
CA ASP A 148 5.85 37.83 0.27
C ASP A 148 4.91 36.74 0.83
N GLY A 149 5.45 35.58 1.22
CA GLY A 149 4.68 34.47 1.81
C GLY A 149 3.97 33.58 0.80
N ASN A 150 4.24 33.72 -0.49
CA ASN A 150 3.75 32.79 -1.50
C ASN A 150 4.55 31.48 -1.45
N GLU A 151 3.84 30.36 -1.38
CA GLU A 151 4.42 29.02 -1.34
C GLU A 151 4.51 28.45 -2.77
N LEU A 152 5.69 27.97 -3.17
CA LEU A 152 5.88 27.18 -4.38
C LEU A 152 5.70 25.71 -4.02
N LEU A 153 4.65 25.07 -4.53
CA LEU A 153 4.37 23.66 -4.23
C LEU A 153 5.10 22.73 -5.20
N LEU A 154 5.31 21.48 -4.79
CA LEU A 154 5.84 20.46 -5.69
C LEU A 154 4.90 20.23 -6.90
N SER A 155 3.58 20.31 -6.69
CA SER A 155 2.58 20.22 -7.77
C SER A 155 2.78 21.24 -8.88
N ASP A 156 3.30 22.43 -8.56
CA ASP A 156 3.44 23.53 -9.52
C ASP A 156 4.62 23.31 -10.48
N ILE A 157 5.61 22.52 -10.04
CA ILE A 157 6.80 22.18 -10.83
C ILE A 157 6.56 20.93 -11.68
N LEU A 158 5.68 20.04 -11.23
CA LEU A 158 5.37 18.78 -11.91
C LEU A 158 4.54 19.05 -13.18
N GLY A 159 5.24 19.39 -14.26
CA GLY A 159 4.66 19.49 -15.60
C GLY A 159 4.43 18.13 -16.25
N THR A 160 3.62 18.13 -17.30
CA THR A 160 3.48 16.97 -18.20
C THR A 160 4.62 16.95 -19.22
N GLU A 161 4.90 15.79 -19.85
CA GLU A 161 5.92 15.72 -20.91
C GLU A 161 5.64 16.81 -21.97
N ASN A 162 6.64 17.68 -22.24
CA ASN A 162 6.56 18.79 -23.20
C ASN A 162 6.04 18.39 -24.58
N ASP A 163 6.14 17.11 -24.90
CA ASP A 163 5.95 16.55 -26.23
C ASP A 163 4.54 16.02 -26.49
N LEU A 164 3.63 16.07 -25.51
CA LEU A 164 2.26 15.55 -25.66
C LEU A 164 1.44 16.29 -26.74
N VAL A 165 1.72 17.58 -26.95
CA VAL A 165 1.04 18.39 -27.98
C VAL A 165 1.81 18.36 -29.30
N MET A 166 3.14 18.24 -29.26
CA MET A 166 3.96 18.21 -30.47
C MET A 166 3.89 16.86 -31.19
N ARG A 167 3.93 15.73 -30.46
CA ARG A 167 3.92 14.39 -31.06
C ARG A 167 2.78 14.15 -32.05
N PRO A 168 1.50 14.50 -31.76
CA PRO A 168 0.43 14.29 -32.75
C PRO A 168 0.61 15.10 -34.04
N ILE A 169 1.17 16.31 -33.94
CA ILE A 169 1.42 17.18 -35.10
C ILE A 169 2.59 16.63 -35.92
N GLU A 170 3.66 16.18 -35.26
CA GLU A 170 4.80 15.52 -35.91
C GLU A 170 4.39 14.20 -36.56
N GLU A 171 3.54 13.40 -35.92
CA GLU A 171 3.04 12.14 -36.47
C GLU A 171 2.26 12.34 -37.77
N ASP A 172 1.44 13.38 -37.87
CA ASP A 172 0.68 13.67 -39.09
C ASP A 172 1.61 14.09 -40.25
N VAL A 173 2.68 14.84 -39.94
CA VAL A 173 3.72 15.21 -40.91
C VAL A 173 4.50 13.97 -41.36
N ASP A 174 4.92 13.11 -40.43
CA ASP A 174 5.64 11.87 -40.71
C ASP A 174 4.82 10.89 -41.54
N ARG A 175 3.52 10.73 -41.22
CA ARG A 175 2.59 9.90 -42.01
C ARG A 175 2.44 10.41 -43.43
N LYS A 176 2.38 11.74 -43.61
CA LYS A 176 2.30 12.35 -44.94
C LYS A 176 3.58 12.12 -45.74
N LEU A 177 4.76 12.36 -45.14
CA LEU A 177 6.06 12.11 -45.77
C LEU A 177 6.23 10.63 -46.17
N LEU A 178 5.79 9.70 -45.31
CA LEU A 178 5.80 8.27 -45.61
C LEU A 178 4.86 7.94 -46.77
N SER A 179 3.64 8.49 -46.79
CA SER A 179 2.68 8.29 -47.87
C SER A 179 3.26 8.75 -49.21
N ASP A 180 3.81 9.98 -49.25
CA ASP A 180 4.42 10.55 -50.45
C ASP A 180 5.64 9.73 -50.93
N ALA A 181 6.42 9.16 -50.00
CA ALA A 181 7.54 8.29 -50.33
C ALA A 181 7.09 6.91 -50.88
N LEU A 182 6.00 6.35 -50.35
CA LEU A 182 5.40 5.11 -50.85
C LEU A 182 4.81 5.28 -52.26
N GLU A 183 4.34 6.48 -52.59
CA GLU A 183 3.85 6.80 -53.93
C GLU A 183 4.91 6.62 -55.02
N LYS A 184 6.19 6.85 -54.69
CA LYS A 184 7.33 6.70 -55.60
C LYS A 184 7.80 5.25 -55.80
N LEU A 185 7.31 4.31 -54.99
CA LEU A 185 7.60 2.89 -55.16
C LEU A 185 6.78 2.30 -56.31
N ASN A 186 7.33 1.28 -56.96
CA ASN A 186 6.54 0.50 -57.93
C ASN A 186 5.51 -0.38 -57.21
N ASP A 187 4.50 -0.86 -57.94
CA ASP A 187 3.38 -1.63 -57.36
C ASP A 187 3.83 -2.87 -56.58
N ARG A 188 4.90 -3.53 -57.06
CA ARG A 188 5.45 -4.73 -56.42
C ARG A 188 6.16 -4.41 -55.10
N GLU A 189 6.95 -3.35 -55.08
CA GLU A 189 7.66 -2.85 -53.89
C GLU A 189 6.67 -2.34 -52.85
N ARG A 190 5.65 -1.57 -53.28
CA ARG A 190 4.57 -1.09 -52.41
C ARG A 190 3.82 -2.26 -51.78
N LEU A 191 3.41 -3.24 -52.58
CA LEU A 191 2.73 -4.44 -52.08
C LEU A 191 3.56 -5.19 -51.02
N ILE A 192 4.87 -5.37 -51.25
CA ILE A 192 5.75 -6.05 -50.30
C ILE A 192 5.80 -5.30 -48.96
N ILE A 193 6.01 -3.98 -48.99
CA ILE A 193 6.10 -3.16 -47.77
C ILE A 193 4.75 -3.05 -47.06
N THR A 194 3.65 -2.85 -47.79
CA THR A 194 2.30 -2.83 -47.21
C THR A 194 1.99 -4.14 -46.48
N LEU A 195 2.34 -5.29 -47.07
CA LEU A 195 2.14 -6.59 -46.42
C LEU A 195 3.07 -6.83 -45.23
N ARG A 196 4.33 -6.36 -45.30
CA ARG A 196 5.31 -6.54 -44.22
C ARG A 196 4.98 -5.73 -42.98
N PHE A 197 4.46 -4.51 -43.16
CA PHE A 197 4.25 -3.54 -42.08
C PHE A 197 2.78 -3.21 -41.82
N GLY A 198 1.83 -3.83 -42.55
CA GLY A 198 0.40 -3.66 -42.30
C GLY A 198 -0.13 -2.25 -42.63
N LEU A 199 0.48 -1.56 -43.60
CA LEU A 199 0.19 -0.15 -43.90
C LEU A 199 -1.24 0.11 -44.41
N ASP A 200 -1.99 -0.95 -44.77
CA ASP A 200 -3.39 -0.91 -45.19
C ASP A 200 -4.37 -1.25 -44.05
N GLY A 201 -3.90 -1.20 -42.79
CA GLY A 201 -4.70 -1.53 -41.60
C GLY A 201 -4.88 -3.03 -41.36
N ARG A 202 -4.17 -3.87 -42.13
CA ARG A 202 -4.12 -5.32 -41.90
C ARG A 202 -2.95 -5.70 -40.99
N PRO A 203 -2.98 -6.87 -40.33
CA PRO A 203 -1.85 -7.35 -39.55
C PRO A 203 -0.58 -7.47 -40.39
N GLU A 204 0.56 -7.12 -39.78
CA GLU A 204 1.88 -7.36 -40.35
C GLU A 204 2.09 -8.85 -40.65
N ARG A 205 2.86 -9.13 -41.70
CA ARG A 205 3.20 -10.49 -42.11
C ARG A 205 4.69 -10.69 -42.08
N THR A 206 5.15 -11.84 -41.63
CA THR A 206 6.57 -12.23 -41.66
C THR A 206 7.12 -12.31 -43.08
N GLN A 207 8.44 -12.21 -43.23
CA GLN A 207 9.10 -12.35 -44.55
C GLN A 207 8.78 -13.70 -45.21
N LYS A 208 8.61 -14.76 -44.42
CA LYS A 208 8.23 -16.09 -44.91
C LYS A 208 6.80 -16.10 -45.45
N GLU A 209 5.84 -15.54 -44.72
CA GLU A 209 4.45 -15.48 -45.18
C GLU A 209 4.27 -14.61 -46.43
N VAL A 210 5.05 -13.52 -46.56
CA VAL A 210 5.05 -12.69 -47.77
C VAL A 210 5.70 -13.44 -48.94
N ALA A 211 6.78 -14.18 -48.68
CA ALA A 211 7.47 -15.01 -49.67
C ALA A 211 6.56 -16.12 -50.22
N ASP A 212 5.87 -16.84 -49.32
CA ASP A 212 4.92 -17.89 -49.66
C ASP A 212 3.75 -17.34 -50.49
N ARG A 213 3.24 -16.15 -50.14
CA ARG A 213 2.16 -15.48 -50.89
C ARG A 213 2.59 -15.00 -52.28
N LEU A 214 3.82 -14.54 -52.44
CA LEU A 214 4.33 -13.98 -53.71
C LEU A 214 5.07 -15.03 -54.57
N GLY A 215 5.14 -16.28 -54.12
CA GLY A 215 5.78 -17.38 -54.86
C GLY A 215 7.29 -17.18 -55.07
N ILE A 216 7.97 -16.53 -54.12
CA ILE A 216 9.42 -16.23 -54.19
C ILE A 216 10.12 -16.65 -52.89
N SER A 217 11.45 -16.70 -52.89
CA SER A 217 12.19 -17.12 -51.69
C SER A 217 12.17 -16.03 -50.60
N GLN A 218 12.14 -16.46 -49.33
CA GLN A 218 12.24 -15.56 -48.18
C GLN A 218 13.54 -14.72 -48.20
N SER A 219 14.66 -15.29 -48.63
CA SER A 219 15.93 -14.57 -48.84
C SER A 219 15.80 -13.44 -49.88
N TYR A 220 14.98 -13.64 -50.92
CA TYR A 220 14.74 -12.61 -51.93
C TYR A 220 13.86 -11.48 -51.38
N ILE A 221 12.82 -11.80 -50.59
CA ILE A 221 12.03 -10.80 -49.86
C ILE A 221 12.90 -9.98 -48.92
N SER A 222 13.77 -10.61 -48.13
CA SER A 222 14.68 -9.92 -47.21
C SER A 222 15.59 -8.90 -47.93
N ARG A 223 16.11 -9.28 -49.11
CA ARG A 223 16.92 -8.39 -49.95
C ARG A 223 16.12 -7.21 -50.53
N LEU A 224 14.89 -7.47 -50.98
CA LEU A 224 14.00 -6.42 -51.49
C LEU A 224 13.59 -5.46 -50.38
N GLU A 225 13.20 -5.94 -49.21
CA GLU A 225 12.83 -5.13 -48.04
C GLU A 225 13.94 -4.13 -47.69
N LYS A 226 15.19 -4.61 -47.54
CA LYS A 226 16.35 -3.73 -47.27
C LYS A 226 16.53 -2.66 -48.35
N ARG A 227 16.36 -3.02 -49.62
CA ARG A 227 16.49 -2.08 -50.75
C ARG A 227 15.38 -1.03 -50.72
N ILE A 228 14.14 -1.45 -50.47
CA ILE A 228 12.97 -0.56 -50.44
C ILE A 228 13.07 0.39 -49.25
N ILE A 229 13.43 -0.09 -48.05
CA ILE A 229 13.65 0.77 -46.87
C ILE A 229 14.75 1.81 -47.15
N SER A 230 15.86 1.39 -47.76
CA SER A 230 16.95 2.31 -48.13
C SER A 230 16.52 3.34 -49.18
N ARG A 231 15.53 3.02 -50.02
CA ARG A 231 14.94 3.94 -50.99
C ARG A 231 13.98 4.92 -50.32
N LEU A 232 13.07 4.42 -49.48
CA LEU A 232 12.12 5.23 -48.71
C LEU A 232 12.87 6.24 -47.83
N LYS A 233 13.91 5.81 -47.11
CA LYS A 233 14.76 6.71 -46.32
C LYS A 233 15.35 7.85 -47.17
N ARG A 234 15.83 7.55 -48.38
CA ARG A 234 16.39 8.56 -49.28
C ARG A 234 15.34 9.51 -49.84
N GLU A 235 14.13 9.03 -50.09
CA GLU A 235 13.03 9.88 -50.57
C GLU A 235 12.51 10.79 -49.47
N ILE A 236 12.33 10.29 -48.24
CA ILE A 236 11.93 11.10 -47.08
C ILE A 236 12.97 12.20 -46.81
N LEU A 237 14.26 11.86 -46.83
CA LEU A 237 15.35 12.84 -46.66
C LEU A 237 15.45 13.91 -47.76
N ARG A 238 14.78 13.71 -48.91
CA ARG A 238 14.69 14.72 -49.98
C ARG A 238 13.47 15.62 -49.83
N MET A 239 12.47 15.19 -49.06
CA MET A 239 11.22 15.91 -48.82
C MET A 239 11.28 16.77 -47.55
N LEU A 240 12.20 16.44 -46.63
CA LEU A 240 12.67 17.27 -45.53
C LEU A 240 13.58 18.38 -46.06
#